data_AF-A0A5C8JT12-F1
#
_entry.id   AF-A0A5C8JT12-F1
#
_cell.length_a   1.000
_cell.length_b   1.000
_cell.length_c   1.000
_cell.angle_alpha   90.00
_cell.angle_beta   90.00
_cell.angle_gamma   90.00
#
_symmetry.space_group_name_H-M   'P 1'
#
loop_
_entity.id
_entity.type
_entity.pdbx_description
1 polymer ?
#
loop_
_entity_poly.entity_id
_entity_poly.type
_entity_poly.pdbx_seq_one_letter_code
_entity_poly.pdbx_strand_id
1 'polypeptide(L)'
;MSGSADRLPRLLALVPYLMSHPGAQVGEVAEVFGLTEKQLIDDLQLVWMCGLPGHTPGDLIDVSWDGGEILIDNADTIARPLRLGIDEASALLVALRMLAATPELAELPGDALPRVVAKLERAAGEGAAAVSSQVAVDVDAAPDALPRVREGLTRKRRLSLRYYVPGRDEVTPREVDPMRLVVADGRTYLECWCYRAEAMRLFRLDRMLGVEVLDEPADPPAEAEPIDVAQGVFRPSPTDELVELEVTAAGRWVAEYYPCEQVAELGEGRLRIALRARDDDWILKLALRLGDTGRVVSPPGTAERVREEAERALGLYAHRP
;
A
#
# COMPACT_ATOMS: atom_id res chain seq x y z
N MET A 1 5.50 6.63 -30.63
CA MET A 1 4.17 6.00 -30.51
C MET A 1 3.82 5.99 -29.03
N SER A 2 2.99 6.92 -28.55
CA SER A 2 2.51 6.87 -27.16
C SER A 2 1.49 5.74 -27.06
N GLY A 3 1.56 4.92 -26.00
CA GLY A 3 0.61 3.83 -25.79
C GLY A 3 -0.82 4.36 -25.58
N SER A 4 -1.82 3.49 -25.72
CA SER A 4 -3.22 3.84 -25.44
C SER A 4 -3.43 4.36 -24.01
N ALA A 5 -2.56 3.98 -23.06
CA ALA A 5 -2.58 4.43 -21.68
C ALA A 5 -2.31 5.93 -21.50
N ASP A 6 -1.49 6.55 -22.36
CA ASP A 6 -1.14 7.99 -22.24
C ASP A 6 -2.15 8.89 -22.97
N ARG A 7 -2.91 8.31 -23.91
CA ARG A 7 -3.82 9.06 -24.80
C ARG A 7 -5.12 9.43 -24.10
N LEU A 8 -5.65 8.56 -23.24
CA LEU A 8 -6.93 8.79 -22.56
C LEU A 8 -6.91 9.98 -21.58
N PRO A 9 -5.93 10.11 -20.65
CA PRO A 9 -5.85 11.28 -19.76
C PRO A 9 -5.73 12.59 -20.53
N ARG A 10 -5.02 12.56 -21.67
CA ARG A 10 -4.83 13.71 -22.55
C ARG A 10 -6.13 14.17 -23.20
N LEU A 11 -6.93 13.26 -23.76
CA LEU A 11 -8.23 13.57 -24.33
C LEU A 11 -9.19 14.15 -23.29
N LEU A 12 -9.18 13.61 -22.07
CA LEU A 12 -9.99 14.10 -20.95
C LEU A 12 -9.59 15.51 -20.48
N ALA A 13 -8.32 15.90 -20.63
CA ALA A 13 -7.84 17.24 -20.32
C ALA A 13 -8.03 18.25 -21.47
N LEU A 14 -8.03 17.78 -22.72
CA LEU A 14 -8.13 18.61 -23.92
C LEU A 14 -9.48 19.33 -24.01
N VAL A 15 -10.59 18.64 -23.76
CA VAL A 15 -11.95 19.21 -23.87
C VAL A 15 -12.17 20.37 -22.90
N PRO A 16 -11.91 20.25 -21.57
CA PRO A 16 -12.02 21.38 -20.65
C PRO A 16 -11.09 22.55 -20.97
N TYR A 17 -9.90 22.28 -21.50
CA TYR A 17 -8.97 23.34 -21.90
C TYR A 17 -9.54 24.19 -23.05
N LEU A 18 -10.05 23.54 -24.11
CA LEU A 18 -10.62 24.23 -25.26
C LEU A 18 -11.89 25.01 -24.89
N MET A 19 -12.70 24.49 -23.95
CA MET A 19 -13.87 25.22 -23.46
C MET A 19 -13.53 26.46 -22.62
N SER A 20 -12.38 26.46 -21.94
CA SER A 20 -11.89 27.62 -21.19
C SER A 20 -11.10 28.62 -22.04
N HIS A 21 -10.71 28.22 -23.26
CA HIS A 21 -9.96 29.02 -24.22
C HIS A 21 -10.63 28.95 -25.60
N PRO A 22 -11.86 29.48 -25.77
CA PRO A 22 -12.55 29.46 -27.05
C PRO A 22 -11.74 30.22 -28.10
N GLY A 23 -11.54 29.61 -29.28
CA GLY A 23 -10.76 30.20 -30.37
C GLY A 23 -9.24 30.01 -30.24
N ALA A 24 -8.77 29.11 -29.38
CA ALA A 24 -7.35 28.80 -29.26
C ALA A 24 -6.77 28.25 -30.58
N GLN A 25 -5.53 28.63 -30.91
CA GLN A 25 -4.88 28.19 -32.13
C GLN A 25 -4.33 26.77 -32.01
N VAL A 26 -4.42 25.97 -33.08
CA VAL A 26 -3.91 24.58 -33.14
C VAL A 26 -2.45 24.51 -32.71
N GLY A 27 -1.60 25.43 -33.18
CA GLY A 27 -0.18 25.47 -32.82
C GLY A 27 0.05 25.69 -31.33
N GLU A 28 -0.67 26.66 -30.73
CA GLU A 28 -0.56 27.00 -29.31
C GLU A 28 -1.03 25.83 -28.42
N VAL A 29 -2.15 25.21 -28.79
CA VAL A 29 -2.70 24.07 -28.06
C VAL A 29 -1.76 22.87 -28.17
N ALA A 30 -1.15 22.64 -29.34
CA ALA A 30 -0.18 21.57 -29.53
C ALA A 30 1.04 21.77 -28.63
N GLU A 31 1.57 23.00 -28.52
CA GLU A 31 2.67 23.33 -27.62
C GLU A 31 2.31 23.10 -26.14
N VAL A 32 1.15 23.56 -25.70
CA VAL A 32 0.68 23.40 -24.31
C VAL A 32 0.60 21.93 -23.89
N PHE A 33 0.17 21.06 -24.80
CA PHE A 33 0.02 19.62 -24.54
C PHE A 33 1.27 18.81 -24.92
N GLY A 34 2.35 19.46 -25.39
CA GLY A 34 3.58 18.78 -25.82
C GLY A 34 3.36 17.85 -27.01
N LEU A 35 2.44 18.19 -27.91
CA LEU A 35 2.04 17.42 -29.08
C LEU A 35 2.56 18.06 -30.37
N THR A 36 2.63 17.24 -31.42
CA THR A 36 2.66 17.77 -32.79
C THR A 36 1.24 18.19 -33.20
N GLU A 37 1.11 19.19 -34.08
CA GLU A 37 -0.20 19.61 -34.62
C GLU A 37 -0.98 18.44 -35.22
N LYS A 38 -0.28 17.51 -35.89
CA LYS A 38 -0.88 16.30 -36.44
C LYS A 38 -1.52 15.42 -35.35
N GLN A 39 -0.82 15.21 -34.23
CA GLN A 39 -1.36 14.42 -33.12
C GLN A 39 -2.54 15.11 -32.44
N LEU A 40 -2.49 16.44 -32.33
CA LEU A 40 -3.61 17.23 -31.82
C LEU A 40 -4.83 17.07 -32.74
N ILE A 41 -4.67 17.19 -34.05
CA ILE A 41 -5.76 16.99 -35.02
C ILE A 41 -6.34 15.56 -34.90
N ASP A 42 -5.48 14.55 -34.80
CA ASP A 42 -5.93 13.16 -34.62
C ASP A 42 -6.71 12.96 -33.29
N ASP A 43 -6.40 13.74 -32.27
CA ASP A 43 -7.10 13.74 -30.99
C ASP A 43 -8.44 14.52 -31.06
N LEU A 44 -8.48 15.67 -31.74
CA LEU A 44 -9.71 16.44 -31.98
C LEU A 44 -10.73 15.63 -32.80
N GLN A 45 -10.26 14.88 -33.80
CA GLN A 45 -11.10 13.95 -34.56
C GLN A 45 -11.71 12.85 -33.69
N LEU A 46 -10.99 12.39 -32.66
CA LEU A 46 -11.50 11.38 -31.75
C LEU A 46 -12.50 11.99 -30.74
N VAL A 47 -12.25 13.21 -30.28
CA VAL A 47 -13.18 13.99 -29.45
C VAL A 47 -14.50 14.22 -30.18
N TRP A 48 -14.47 14.55 -31.48
CA TRP A 48 -15.66 14.67 -32.33
C TRP A 48 -16.55 13.42 -32.29
N MET A 49 -15.96 12.23 -32.09
CA MET A 49 -16.69 10.96 -32.04
C MET A 49 -17.26 10.66 -30.64
N CYS A 50 -17.02 11.50 -29.65
CA CYS A 50 -17.48 11.34 -28.28
C CYS A 50 -18.76 12.15 -28.04
N GLY A 51 -19.63 11.68 -27.13
CA GLY A 51 -20.93 12.29 -26.90
C GLY A 51 -21.85 11.48 -26.00
N LEU A 52 -23.10 11.92 -25.89
CA LEU A 52 -24.14 11.22 -25.14
C LEU A 52 -24.58 9.92 -25.86
N PRO A 53 -24.95 8.85 -25.12
CA PRO A 53 -25.48 7.64 -25.72
C PRO A 53 -26.84 7.91 -26.37
N GLY A 54 -26.93 7.76 -27.69
CA GLY A 54 -28.13 8.03 -28.47
C GLY A 54 -27.91 7.98 -29.99
N HIS A 55 -26.70 8.34 -30.45
CA HIS A 55 -26.30 8.41 -31.87
C HIS A 55 -27.28 9.24 -32.75
N THR A 56 -27.99 10.20 -32.16
CA THR A 56 -28.89 11.12 -32.85
C THR A 56 -28.18 12.44 -33.18
N PRO A 57 -28.70 13.25 -34.13
CA PRO A 57 -28.13 14.55 -34.45
C PRO A 57 -28.13 15.46 -33.21
N GLY A 58 -26.94 15.95 -32.81
CA GLY A 58 -26.76 16.76 -31.61
C GLY A 58 -26.35 15.98 -30.35
N ASP A 59 -26.04 14.68 -30.44
CA ASP A 59 -25.52 13.92 -29.30
C ASP A 59 -23.98 13.94 -29.19
N LEU A 60 -23.28 14.23 -30.29
CA LEU A 60 -21.81 14.26 -30.36
C LEU A 60 -21.25 15.65 -30.14
N ILE A 61 -20.02 15.71 -29.63
CA ILE A 61 -19.24 16.94 -29.49
C ILE A 61 -18.91 17.47 -30.88
N ASP A 62 -19.14 18.77 -31.10
CA ASP A 62 -18.78 19.45 -32.34
C ASP A 62 -17.42 20.13 -32.15
N VAL A 63 -16.48 19.87 -33.06
CA VAL A 63 -15.11 20.41 -33.00
C VAL A 63 -14.65 20.86 -34.39
N SER A 64 -14.46 22.15 -34.61
CA SER A 64 -13.93 22.68 -35.86
C SER A 64 -12.58 23.38 -35.65
N TRP A 65 -11.77 23.47 -36.69
CA TRP A 65 -10.44 24.10 -36.65
C TRP A 65 -10.14 24.91 -37.91
N ASP A 66 -11.06 25.80 -38.30
CA ASP A 66 -10.90 26.61 -39.52
C ASP A 66 -9.85 27.71 -39.31
N GLY A 67 -9.00 27.93 -40.32
CA GLY A 67 -7.91 28.89 -40.23
C GLY A 67 -6.89 28.63 -39.10
N GLY A 68 -6.92 27.45 -38.47
CA GLY A 68 -6.12 27.12 -37.28
C GLY A 68 -6.80 27.44 -35.95
N GLU A 69 -7.99 28.05 -35.95
CA GLU A 69 -8.75 28.40 -34.76
C GLU A 69 -9.67 27.26 -34.34
N ILE A 70 -9.50 26.73 -33.13
CA ILE A 70 -10.31 25.61 -32.62
C ILE A 70 -11.57 26.14 -31.93
N LEU A 71 -12.73 25.69 -32.42
CA LEU A 71 -14.05 25.91 -31.81
C LEU A 71 -14.64 24.58 -31.36
N ILE A 72 -15.15 24.54 -30.13
CA ILE A 72 -15.80 23.37 -29.55
C ILE A 72 -17.21 23.75 -29.07
N ASP A 73 -18.19 22.93 -29.41
CA ASP A 73 -19.58 23.09 -28.99
C ASP A 73 -20.18 21.73 -28.56
N ASN A 74 -21.33 21.76 -27.89
CA ASN A 74 -22.02 20.57 -27.40
C ASN A 74 -21.16 19.67 -26.48
N ALA A 75 -20.22 20.28 -25.76
CA ALA A 75 -19.30 19.61 -24.84
C ALA A 75 -19.68 19.78 -23.36
N ASP A 76 -20.85 20.37 -23.06
CA ASP A 76 -21.29 20.73 -21.70
C ASP A 76 -21.29 19.57 -20.68
N THR A 77 -21.45 18.34 -21.16
CA THR A 77 -21.44 17.13 -20.34
C THR A 77 -20.03 16.78 -19.83
N ILE A 78 -18.99 17.14 -20.58
CA ILE A 78 -17.56 16.95 -20.26
C ILE A 78 -16.91 18.27 -19.80
N ALA A 79 -17.58 19.40 -20.02
CA ALA A 79 -17.19 20.74 -19.62
C ALA A 79 -16.99 20.92 -18.12
N ARG A 80 -17.64 20.07 -17.33
CA ARG A 80 -17.55 20.15 -15.88
C ARG A 80 -16.24 19.51 -15.45
N PRO A 81 -15.42 20.20 -14.64
CA PRO A 81 -14.26 19.58 -14.00
C PRO A 81 -14.67 18.24 -13.40
N LEU A 82 -13.82 17.22 -13.58
CA LEU A 82 -14.03 15.86 -13.07
C LEU A 82 -14.64 15.93 -11.66
N ARG A 83 -15.93 15.62 -11.55
CA ARG A 83 -16.57 15.47 -10.25
C ARG A 83 -16.17 14.09 -9.75
N LEU A 84 -15.02 14.06 -9.10
CA LEU A 84 -14.60 12.92 -8.32
C LEU A 84 -15.73 12.58 -7.36
N GLY A 85 -16.18 11.33 -7.37
CA GLY A 85 -17.03 10.82 -6.32
C GLY A 85 -16.34 10.98 -4.96
N ILE A 86 -17.09 11.00 -3.86
CA ILE A 86 -16.51 11.13 -2.51
C ILE A 86 -15.40 10.10 -2.30
N ASP A 87 -15.59 8.87 -2.80
CA ASP A 87 -14.60 7.79 -2.69
C ASP A 87 -13.34 8.05 -3.52
N GLU A 88 -13.49 8.54 -4.76
CA GLU A 88 -12.37 8.83 -5.66
C GLU A 88 -11.55 10.03 -5.17
N ALA A 89 -12.23 11.07 -4.71
CA ALA A 89 -11.60 12.24 -4.12
C ALA A 89 -10.90 11.90 -2.81
N SER A 90 -11.52 11.07 -1.97
CA SER A 90 -10.92 10.60 -0.72
C SER A 90 -9.68 9.76 -0.99
N ALA A 91 -9.72 8.84 -1.96
CA ALA A 91 -8.58 8.03 -2.35
C ALA A 91 -7.41 8.90 -2.85
N LEU A 92 -7.70 9.89 -3.70
CA LEU A 92 -6.67 10.79 -4.22
C LEU A 92 -6.10 11.70 -3.12
N LEU A 93 -6.94 12.22 -2.23
CA LEU A 93 -6.51 13.05 -1.10
C LEU A 93 -5.64 12.26 -0.11
N VAL A 94 -5.99 10.99 0.17
CA VAL A 94 -5.17 10.10 1.00
C VAL A 94 -3.81 9.85 0.34
N ALA A 95 -3.79 9.53 -0.96
CA ALA A 95 -2.54 9.32 -1.69
C ALA A 95 -1.65 10.56 -1.72
N LEU A 96 -2.23 11.76 -1.90
CA LEU A 96 -1.50 13.03 -1.87
C LEU A 96 -0.94 13.35 -0.48
N ARG A 97 -1.68 13.03 0.59
CA ARG A 97 -1.21 13.20 1.97
C ARG A 97 -0.13 12.19 2.34
N MET A 98 -0.20 10.96 1.83
CA MET A 98 0.91 10.01 1.93
C MET A 98 2.16 10.50 1.21
N LEU A 99 2.01 11.07 0.00
CA LEU A 99 3.12 11.71 -0.70
C LEU A 99 3.72 12.86 0.10
N ALA A 100 2.89 13.68 0.76
CA ALA A 100 3.34 14.79 1.59
C ALA A 100 4.09 14.32 2.85
N ALA A 101 3.75 13.15 3.37
CA ALA A 101 4.43 12.52 4.50
C ALA A 101 5.75 11.84 4.10
N THR A 102 6.05 11.69 2.81
CA THR A 102 7.31 11.10 2.32
C THR A 102 8.43 12.14 2.32
N PRO A 103 9.50 11.98 3.13
CA PRO A 103 10.55 13.00 3.29
C PRO A 103 11.28 13.36 1.98
N GLU A 104 11.46 12.39 1.09
CA GLU A 104 12.15 12.56 -0.21
C GLU A 104 11.35 13.43 -1.20
N LEU A 105 10.03 13.54 -1.03
CA LEU A 105 9.15 14.38 -1.84
C LEU A 105 8.73 15.67 -1.12
N ALA A 106 8.84 15.73 0.21
CA ALA A 106 8.67 16.94 0.99
C ALA A 106 9.77 17.99 0.73
N GLU A 107 10.94 17.57 0.23
CA GLU A 107 12.04 18.44 -0.19
C GLU A 107 11.94 18.96 -1.64
N LEU A 108 10.91 18.56 -2.40
CA LEU A 108 10.69 19.14 -3.74
C LEU A 108 10.40 20.64 -3.61
N PRO A 109 11.13 21.53 -4.33
CA PRO A 109 10.90 22.96 -4.25
C PRO A 109 9.52 23.31 -4.84
N GLY A 110 8.59 23.72 -3.99
CA GLY A 110 7.35 24.37 -4.42
C GLY A 110 6.10 23.98 -3.62
N ASP A 111 5.19 24.93 -3.50
CA ASP A 111 3.83 24.80 -2.95
C ASP A 111 2.87 24.01 -3.88
N ALA A 112 3.40 23.18 -4.79
CA ALA A 112 2.59 22.42 -5.74
C ALA A 112 1.67 21.41 -5.05
N LEU A 113 2.21 20.62 -4.12
CA LEU A 113 1.45 19.58 -3.42
C LEU A 113 0.34 20.15 -2.52
N PRO A 114 0.59 21.15 -1.65
CA PRO A 114 -0.47 21.82 -0.88
C PRO A 114 -1.53 22.46 -1.78
N ARG A 115 -1.15 23.06 -2.92
CA ARG A 115 -2.11 23.64 -3.86
C ARG A 115 -2.99 22.60 -4.54
N VAL A 116 -2.45 21.43 -4.89
CA VAL A 116 -3.22 20.34 -5.51
C VAL A 116 -4.21 19.76 -4.50
N VAL A 117 -3.78 19.53 -3.25
CA VAL A 117 -4.67 19.10 -2.15
C VAL A 117 -5.81 20.11 -1.96
N ALA A 118 -5.50 21.41 -1.84
CA ALA A 118 -6.51 22.45 -1.66
C ALA A 118 -7.47 22.58 -2.86
N LYS A 119 -6.99 22.36 -4.08
CA LYS A 119 -7.85 22.33 -5.29
C LYS A 119 -8.78 21.12 -5.27
N LEU A 120 -8.30 19.96 -4.84
CA LEU A 120 -9.11 18.74 -4.74
C LEU A 120 -10.16 18.82 -3.63
N GLU A 121 -9.82 19.35 -2.46
CA GLU A 121 -10.78 19.56 -1.37
C GLU A 121 -11.93 20.49 -1.80
N ARG A 122 -11.60 21.56 -2.54
CA ARG A 122 -12.61 22.46 -3.13
C ARG A 122 -13.46 21.78 -4.19
N ALA A 123 -12.88 20.91 -5.01
CA ALA A 123 -13.58 20.22 -6.08
C ALA A 123 -14.51 19.10 -5.56
N ALA A 124 -14.12 18.43 -4.48
CA ALA A 124 -14.83 17.27 -3.92
C ALA A 124 -15.84 17.62 -2.82
N GLY A 125 -15.80 18.85 -2.28
CA GLY A 125 -16.71 19.32 -1.25
C GLY A 125 -16.38 18.81 0.16
N GLU A 126 -17.13 19.30 1.16
CA GLU A 126 -16.85 19.06 2.59
C GLU A 126 -16.84 17.57 2.97
N GLY A 127 -17.59 16.72 2.27
CA GLY A 127 -17.67 15.28 2.54
C GLY A 127 -16.34 14.53 2.32
N ALA A 128 -15.67 14.77 1.19
CA ALA A 128 -14.38 14.12 0.90
C ALA A 128 -13.24 14.70 1.74
N ALA A 129 -13.29 16.01 2.03
CA ALA A 129 -12.35 16.65 2.95
C ALA A 129 -12.48 16.09 4.37
N ALA A 130 -13.71 15.87 4.85
CA ALA A 130 -13.99 15.26 6.15
C ALA A 130 -13.50 13.81 6.21
N VAL A 131 -13.86 12.96 5.23
CA VAL A 131 -13.40 11.57 5.15
C VAL A 131 -11.88 11.50 5.10
N SER A 132 -11.24 12.29 4.23
CA SER A 132 -9.79 12.33 4.15
C SER A 132 -9.15 12.82 5.45
N SER A 133 -9.71 13.84 6.12
CA SER A 133 -9.19 14.37 7.40
C SER A 133 -9.36 13.41 8.58
N GLN A 134 -10.35 12.51 8.51
CA GLN A 134 -10.55 11.42 9.46
C GLN A 134 -9.62 10.24 9.20
N VAL A 135 -9.12 10.10 7.97
CA VAL A 135 -7.97 9.26 7.69
C VAL A 135 -6.73 9.97 8.22
N ALA A 136 -6.43 9.72 9.49
CA ALA A 136 -5.08 9.87 9.98
C ALA A 136 -4.20 8.98 9.09
N VAL A 137 -3.42 9.61 8.21
CA VAL A 137 -2.33 8.94 7.54
C VAL A 137 -1.27 8.73 8.62
N ASP A 138 -1.50 7.71 9.43
CA ASP A 138 -0.56 7.24 10.44
C ASP A 138 0.49 6.42 9.68
N VAL A 139 1.33 7.13 8.91
CA VAL A 139 2.65 6.60 8.58
C VAL A 139 3.37 6.57 9.92
N ASP A 140 3.52 5.37 10.46
CA ASP A 140 4.23 5.06 11.69
C ASP A 140 3.44 5.27 12.97
N ALA A 141 3.03 4.16 13.59
CA ALA A 141 2.91 4.17 15.04
C ALA A 141 4.30 4.58 15.60
N ALA A 142 4.32 5.73 16.27
CA ALA A 142 5.46 6.57 16.62
C ALA A 142 6.04 7.42 15.47
N PRO A 143 5.51 8.64 15.23
CA PRO A 143 6.08 9.63 14.30
C PRO A 143 7.58 9.94 14.51
N ASP A 144 8.14 9.58 15.67
CA ASP A 144 9.56 9.78 16.01
C ASP A 144 10.45 8.54 15.81
N ALA A 145 9.91 7.35 15.53
CA ALA A 145 10.72 6.13 15.46
C ALA A 145 11.70 6.15 14.27
N LEU A 146 11.23 6.48 13.07
CA LEU A 146 12.07 6.50 11.86
C LEU A 146 13.23 7.50 11.97
N PRO A 147 13.03 8.78 12.37
CA PRO A 147 14.13 9.72 12.58
C PRO A 147 15.17 9.22 13.59
N ARG A 148 14.73 8.64 14.72
CA ARG A 148 15.63 8.13 15.77
C ARG A 148 16.41 6.90 15.34
N VAL A 149 15.78 5.99 14.61
CA VAL A 149 16.47 4.82 14.04
C VAL A 149 17.52 5.26 13.01
N ARG A 150 17.18 6.22 12.14
CA ARG A 150 18.15 6.81 11.19
C ARG A 150 19.31 7.48 11.92
N GLU A 151 19.04 8.24 12.99
CA GLU A 151 20.05 8.86 13.84
C GLU A 151 21.02 7.81 14.43
N GLY A 152 20.49 6.71 14.99
CA GLY A 152 21.30 5.60 15.52
C GLY A 152 22.15 4.92 14.45
N LEU A 153 21.60 4.69 13.25
CA LEU A 153 22.34 4.11 12.12
C LEU A 153 23.48 5.03 11.65
N THR A 154 23.20 6.33 11.46
CA THR A 154 24.21 7.30 10.99
C THR A 154 25.32 7.50 12.02
N ARG A 155 24.97 7.58 13.32
CA ARG A 155 25.95 7.76 14.40
C ARG A 155 26.59 6.46 14.87
N LYS A 156 26.17 5.30 14.34
CA LYS A 156 26.59 3.96 14.79
C LYS A 156 26.44 3.84 16.32
N ARG A 157 25.23 4.06 16.82
CA ARG A 157 24.88 4.04 18.23
C ARG A 157 23.83 2.97 18.51
N ARG A 158 23.92 2.34 19.68
CA ARG A 158 22.92 1.40 20.17
C ARG A 158 21.57 2.09 20.35
N LEU A 159 20.50 1.35 20.13
CA LEU A 159 19.14 1.82 20.33
C LEU A 159 18.47 1.07 21.48
N SER A 160 17.75 1.81 22.33
CA SER A 160 16.76 1.26 23.25
C SER A 160 15.37 1.43 22.65
N LEU A 161 14.66 0.31 22.48
CA LEU A 161 13.34 0.25 21.87
C LEU A 161 12.29 -0.13 22.91
N ARG A 162 11.14 0.57 22.89
CA ARG A 162 9.89 0.06 23.48
C ARG A 162 9.07 -0.59 22.37
N TYR A 163 9.11 -1.92 22.29
CA TYR A 163 8.54 -2.64 21.16
C TYR A 163 7.26 -3.38 21.55
N TYR A 164 6.17 -3.11 20.82
CA TYR A 164 4.89 -3.80 21.01
C TYR A 164 4.89 -5.17 20.32
N VAL A 165 4.48 -6.20 21.06
CA VAL A 165 4.40 -7.59 20.60
C VAL A 165 2.93 -8.00 20.51
N PRO A 166 2.29 -7.97 19.32
CA PRO A 166 0.85 -8.23 19.20
C PRO A 166 0.43 -9.62 19.68
N GLY A 167 1.29 -10.62 19.49
CA GLY A 167 0.97 -12.00 19.87
C GLY A 167 0.90 -12.25 21.38
N ARG A 168 1.36 -11.31 22.20
CA ARG A 168 1.35 -11.38 23.67
C ARG A 168 0.71 -10.16 24.32
N ASP A 169 0.23 -9.21 23.51
CA ASP A 169 -0.32 -7.92 23.93
C ASP A 169 0.53 -7.21 25.00
N GLU A 170 1.85 -7.19 24.79
CA GLU A 170 2.81 -6.61 25.73
C GLU A 170 3.79 -5.66 25.05
N VAL A 171 4.27 -4.67 25.80
CA VAL A 171 5.35 -3.78 25.40
C VAL A 171 6.62 -4.26 26.07
N THR A 172 7.63 -4.57 25.26
CA THR A 172 8.88 -5.11 25.76
C THR A 172 10.06 -4.17 25.45
N PRO A 173 10.92 -3.87 26.44
CA PRO A 173 12.15 -3.16 26.18
C PRO A 173 13.13 -4.06 25.43
N ARG A 174 13.87 -3.48 24.49
CA ARG A 174 14.91 -4.14 23.69
C ARG A 174 16.10 -3.20 23.52
N GLU A 175 17.29 -3.68 23.80
CA GLU A 175 18.52 -3.04 23.37
C GLU A 175 19.00 -3.72 22.10
N VAL A 176 19.28 -2.91 21.07
CA VAL A 176 19.65 -3.41 19.75
C VAL A 176 20.75 -2.59 19.11
N ASP A 177 21.64 -3.24 18.38
CA ASP A 177 22.63 -2.58 17.55
C ASP A 177 22.11 -2.49 16.12
N PRO A 178 21.74 -1.28 15.65
CA PRO A 178 21.10 -1.11 14.35
C PRO A 178 22.10 -1.34 13.22
N MET A 179 21.70 -2.08 12.19
CA MET A 179 22.55 -2.39 11.04
C MET A 179 22.05 -1.74 9.76
N ARG A 180 20.76 -1.90 9.43
CA ARG A 180 20.13 -1.21 8.30
C ARG A 180 18.61 -1.16 8.43
N LEU A 181 17.99 -0.31 7.60
CA LEU A 181 16.56 -0.34 7.33
C LEU A 181 16.30 -1.18 6.08
N VAL A 182 15.28 -2.03 6.14
CA VAL A 182 14.82 -2.83 4.99
C VAL A 182 13.32 -2.64 4.78
N VAL A 183 12.91 -2.60 3.52
CA VAL A 183 11.49 -2.59 3.14
C VAL A 183 11.14 -3.97 2.59
N ALA A 184 10.15 -4.59 3.19
CA ALA A 184 9.63 -5.88 2.74
C ALA A 184 8.13 -5.97 3.05
N ASP A 185 7.38 -6.58 2.15
CA ASP A 185 5.91 -6.71 2.27
C ASP A 185 5.20 -5.35 2.52
N GLY A 186 5.68 -4.29 1.86
CA GLY A 186 5.15 -2.93 1.97
C GLY A 186 5.37 -2.25 3.33
N ARG A 187 6.27 -2.78 4.16
CA ARG A 187 6.52 -2.28 5.53
C ARG A 187 8.01 -2.06 5.76
N THR A 188 8.34 -1.11 6.63
CA THR A 188 9.71 -0.78 7.01
C THR A 188 10.13 -1.53 8.27
N TYR A 189 11.29 -2.18 8.22
CA TYR A 189 11.87 -2.93 9.32
C TYR A 189 13.27 -2.41 9.64
N LEU A 190 13.60 -2.39 10.93
CA LEU A 190 14.96 -2.28 11.42
C LEU A 190 15.57 -3.67 11.54
N GLU A 191 16.62 -3.90 10.76
CA GLU A 191 17.51 -5.05 10.94
C GLU A 191 18.61 -4.68 11.95
N CYS A 192 18.73 -5.51 12.99
CA CYS A 192 19.65 -5.25 14.09
C CYS A 192 20.03 -6.53 14.84
N TRP A 193 21.13 -6.45 15.59
CA TRP A 193 21.47 -7.44 16.59
C TRP A 193 20.73 -7.15 17.89
N CYS A 194 19.96 -8.10 18.41
CA CYS A 194 19.18 -7.92 19.64
C CYS A 194 19.89 -8.57 20.82
N TYR A 195 20.28 -7.79 21.83
CA TYR A 195 21.02 -8.29 23.00
C TYR A 195 20.23 -9.25 23.88
N ARG A 196 18.91 -9.07 23.96
CA ARG A 196 18.05 -9.98 24.72
C ARG A 196 17.90 -11.35 24.03
N ALA A 197 17.99 -11.38 22.71
CA ALA A 197 17.83 -12.61 21.93
C ALA A 197 19.17 -13.22 21.50
N GLU A 198 20.28 -12.49 21.69
CA GLU A 198 21.62 -12.83 21.20
C GLU A 198 21.60 -13.30 19.73
N ALA A 199 20.83 -12.58 18.90
CA ALA A 199 20.59 -12.96 17.52
C ALA A 199 20.13 -11.77 16.67
N MET A 200 20.28 -11.93 15.36
CA MET A 200 19.72 -11.03 14.35
C MET A 200 18.18 -11.03 14.38
N ARG A 201 17.58 -9.83 14.38
CA ARG A 201 16.13 -9.64 14.40
C ARG A 201 15.71 -8.49 13.49
N LEU A 202 14.51 -8.64 12.93
CA LEU A 202 13.78 -7.60 12.21
C LEU A 202 12.68 -7.06 13.13
N PHE A 203 12.73 -5.76 13.43
CA PHE A 203 11.68 -5.08 14.17
C PHE A 203 10.93 -4.16 13.23
N ARG A 204 9.60 -4.26 13.20
CA ARG A 204 8.79 -3.34 12.40
C ARG A 204 8.79 -1.95 13.00
N LEU A 205 9.00 -0.92 12.18
CA LEU A 205 8.99 0.45 12.66
C LEU A 205 7.62 0.83 13.24
N ASP A 206 6.53 0.42 12.58
CA ASP A 206 5.14 0.66 13.01
C ASP A 206 4.73 -0.04 14.32
N ARG A 207 5.66 -0.72 15.01
CA ARG A 207 5.44 -1.34 16.33
C ARG A 207 6.39 -0.79 17.40
N MET A 208 7.23 0.18 17.06
CA MET A 208 8.12 0.83 17.99
C MET A 208 7.38 1.97 18.69
N LEU A 209 6.96 1.77 19.94
CA LEU A 209 6.29 2.79 20.75
C LEU A 209 7.27 3.83 21.34
N GLY A 210 8.56 3.66 21.10
CA GLY A 210 9.61 4.56 21.53
C GLY A 210 10.98 4.06 21.11
N VAL A 211 11.83 4.99 20.70
CA VAL A 211 13.22 4.74 20.30
C VAL A 211 14.10 5.79 20.95
N GLU A 212 15.08 5.34 21.72
CA GLU A 212 16.10 6.18 22.34
C GLU A 212 17.47 5.79 21.79
N VAL A 213 18.22 6.77 21.30
CA VAL A 213 19.61 6.58 20.86
C VAL A 213 20.48 6.65 22.09
N LEU A 214 21.21 5.57 22.37
CA LEU A 214 22.10 5.49 23.52
C LEU A 214 23.49 6.03 23.17
N ASP A 215 24.30 6.31 24.20
CA ASP A 215 25.66 6.80 24.01
C ASP A 215 26.64 5.68 23.63
N GLU A 216 26.29 4.42 23.89
CA GLU A 216 27.07 3.25 23.53
C GLU A 216 27.20 3.10 22.00
N PRO A 217 28.42 2.78 21.50
CA PRO A 217 28.61 2.47 20.09
C PRO A 217 27.88 1.18 19.73
N ALA A 218 27.30 1.14 18.54
CA ALA A 218 26.81 -0.10 17.94
C ALA A 218 28.03 -0.95 17.56
N ASP A 219 28.11 -2.16 18.11
CA ASP A 219 29.17 -3.15 17.90
C ASP A 219 28.53 -4.54 17.74
N PRO A 220 27.78 -4.78 16.64
CA PRO A 220 27.20 -6.09 16.38
C PRO A 220 28.33 -7.12 16.21
N PRO A 221 28.18 -8.34 16.76
CA PRO A 221 29.19 -9.40 16.63
C PRO A 221 29.58 -9.69 15.18
N ALA A 222 30.81 -10.19 14.94
CA ALA A 222 31.29 -10.50 13.59
C ALA A 222 30.45 -11.59 12.86
N GLU A 223 29.74 -12.41 13.64
CA GLU A 223 28.79 -13.43 13.19
C GLU A 223 27.37 -12.89 12.88
N ALA A 224 27.12 -11.60 13.12
CA ALA A 224 25.86 -10.95 12.79
C ALA A 224 25.76 -10.73 11.27
N GLU A 225 25.26 -11.74 10.56
CA GLU A 225 25.03 -11.64 9.12
C GLU A 225 23.69 -10.96 8.79
N PRO A 226 23.63 -10.09 7.77
CA PRO A 226 22.38 -9.49 7.32
C PRO A 226 21.34 -10.56 6.96
N ILE A 227 20.11 -10.35 7.40
CA ILE A 227 18.97 -11.18 7.03
C ILE A 227 18.63 -10.83 5.58
N ASP A 228 18.85 -11.75 4.66
CA ASP A 228 18.43 -11.53 3.29
C ASP A 228 16.88 -11.56 3.22
N VAL A 229 16.31 -10.51 2.64
CA VAL A 229 14.86 -10.19 2.61
C VAL A 229 14.34 -10.06 1.18
N ALA A 230 15.11 -10.50 0.18
CA ALA A 230 14.75 -10.37 -1.24
C ALA A 230 13.44 -11.07 -1.63
N GLN A 231 12.92 -11.97 -0.78
CA GLN A 231 11.67 -12.71 -0.98
C GLN A 231 10.64 -12.45 0.15
N GLY A 232 10.80 -11.37 0.92
CA GLY A 232 9.95 -11.05 2.07
C GLY A 232 10.67 -11.21 3.42
N VAL A 233 10.04 -10.72 4.49
CA VAL A 233 10.56 -10.71 5.88
C VAL A 233 10.56 -12.11 6.49
N PHE A 234 9.60 -12.92 6.05
CA PHE A 234 9.46 -14.28 6.48
C PHE A 234 10.24 -15.18 5.53
N ARG A 235 11.40 -15.66 5.99
CA ARG A 235 12.06 -16.80 5.38
C ARG A 235 11.75 -18.05 6.18
N PRO A 236 10.92 -18.94 5.65
CA PRO A 236 10.90 -20.29 6.13
C PRO A 236 12.30 -20.90 5.90
N SER A 237 13.00 -21.30 6.96
CA SER A 237 14.25 -22.06 6.84
C SER A 237 13.92 -23.48 6.36
N PRO A 238 14.78 -24.14 5.56
CA PRO A 238 14.61 -25.57 5.25
C PRO A 238 14.57 -26.46 6.51
N THR A 239 15.08 -25.95 7.63
CA THR A 239 15.06 -26.62 8.95
C THR A 239 13.80 -26.35 9.75
N ASP A 240 12.96 -25.39 9.34
CA ASP A 240 11.70 -25.11 10.01
C ASP A 240 10.71 -26.25 9.74
N GLU A 241 9.78 -26.49 10.67
CA GLU A 241 8.86 -27.61 10.55
C GLU A 241 7.87 -27.34 9.40
N LEU A 242 7.75 -28.31 8.49
CA LEU A 242 6.78 -28.23 7.40
C LEU A 242 5.39 -28.55 7.94
N VAL A 243 4.48 -27.59 7.83
CA VAL A 243 3.08 -27.75 8.22
C VAL A 243 2.22 -27.76 6.97
N GLU A 244 1.34 -28.75 6.90
CA GLU A 244 0.29 -28.82 5.88
C GLU A 244 -1.06 -28.40 6.46
N LEU A 245 -1.72 -27.50 5.74
CA LEU A 245 -3.09 -27.08 6.03
C LEU A 245 -4.01 -27.47 4.87
N GLU A 246 -5.23 -27.85 5.20
CA GLU A 246 -6.34 -27.88 4.25
C GLU A 246 -7.26 -26.69 4.54
N VAL A 247 -7.58 -25.93 3.50
CA VAL A 247 -8.46 -24.76 3.60
C VAL A 247 -9.62 -24.85 2.61
N THR A 248 -10.75 -24.27 2.98
CA THR A 248 -11.91 -24.09 2.09
C THR A 248 -11.69 -22.92 1.13
N ALA A 249 -12.65 -22.67 0.24
CA ALA A 249 -12.62 -21.49 -0.63
C ALA A 249 -12.48 -20.17 0.16
N ALA A 250 -13.09 -20.09 1.35
CA ALA A 250 -12.97 -18.93 2.24
C ALA A 250 -11.61 -18.82 2.94
N GLY A 251 -10.86 -19.92 3.06
CA GLY A 251 -9.54 -19.96 3.69
C GLY A 251 -8.35 -19.79 2.73
N ARG A 252 -8.60 -19.59 1.43
CA ARG A 252 -7.54 -19.47 0.39
C ARG A 252 -6.57 -18.32 0.61
N TRP A 253 -6.98 -17.29 1.36
CA TRP A 253 -6.15 -16.15 1.73
C TRP A 253 -4.82 -16.55 2.40
N VAL A 254 -4.74 -17.75 2.99
CA VAL A 254 -3.48 -18.28 3.55
C VAL A 254 -2.40 -18.39 2.49
N ALA A 255 -2.74 -18.89 1.30
CA ALA A 255 -1.80 -19.02 0.18
C ALA A 255 -1.44 -17.67 -0.46
N GLU A 256 -2.30 -16.66 -0.30
CA GLU A 256 -2.09 -15.32 -0.82
C GLU A 256 -1.26 -14.46 0.13
N TYR A 257 -1.37 -14.72 1.44
CA TYR A 257 -0.79 -13.89 2.49
C TYR A 257 0.50 -14.46 3.09
N TYR A 258 0.71 -15.78 3.00
CA TYR A 258 1.90 -16.44 3.54
C TYR A 258 2.72 -17.14 2.45
N PRO A 259 4.06 -17.11 2.54
CA PRO A 259 4.92 -17.92 1.68
C PRO A 259 4.63 -19.41 1.87
N CYS A 260 4.22 -20.07 0.78
CA CYS A 260 3.91 -21.50 0.76
C CYS A 260 4.93 -22.24 -0.09
N GLU A 261 5.42 -23.38 0.40
CA GLU A 261 6.28 -24.29 -0.38
C GLU A 261 5.48 -25.02 -1.46
N GLN A 262 4.22 -25.37 -1.14
CA GLN A 262 3.34 -26.06 -2.07
C GLN A 262 1.90 -25.60 -1.88
N VAL A 263 1.19 -25.46 -3.01
CA VAL A 263 -0.26 -25.23 -3.03
C VAL A 263 -0.85 -26.19 -4.05
N ALA A 264 -1.76 -27.05 -3.59
CA ALA A 264 -2.45 -28.04 -4.41
C ALA A 264 -3.96 -27.84 -4.34
N GLU A 265 -4.63 -27.82 -5.49
CA GLU A 265 -6.09 -27.77 -5.57
C GLU A 265 -6.69 -29.13 -5.21
N LEU A 266 -7.64 -29.15 -4.27
CA LEU A 266 -8.39 -30.34 -3.87
C LEU A 266 -9.79 -30.43 -4.52
N GLY A 267 -10.15 -29.44 -5.35
CA GLY A 267 -11.47 -29.30 -5.96
C GLY A 267 -12.45 -28.49 -5.10
N GLU A 268 -13.52 -28.00 -5.73
CA GLU A 268 -14.57 -27.17 -5.08
C GLU A 268 -14.00 -25.93 -4.35
N GLY A 269 -12.89 -25.39 -4.87
CA GLY A 269 -12.21 -24.22 -4.30
C GLY A 269 -11.35 -24.51 -3.06
N ARG A 270 -11.25 -25.77 -2.63
CA ARG A 270 -10.40 -26.18 -1.50
C ARG A 270 -8.93 -26.29 -1.90
N LEU A 271 -8.04 -25.93 -0.99
CA LEU A 271 -6.60 -26.03 -1.17
C LEU A 271 -5.96 -26.92 -0.10
N ARG A 272 -4.92 -27.65 -0.48
CA ARG A 272 -3.89 -28.16 0.42
C ARG A 272 -2.66 -27.26 0.29
N ILE A 273 -2.22 -26.69 1.39
CA ILE A 273 -1.13 -25.70 1.46
C ILE A 273 -0.05 -26.28 2.36
N ALA A 274 1.20 -26.29 1.89
CA ALA A 274 2.36 -26.59 2.70
C ALA A 274 3.16 -25.30 2.92
N LEU A 275 3.42 -24.96 4.19
CA LEU A 275 4.21 -23.80 4.59
C LEU A 275 5.11 -24.19 5.75
N ARG A 276 6.24 -23.51 5.94
CA ARG A 276 7.08 -23.78 7.12
C ARG A 276 6.69 -22.89 8.28
N ALA A 277 6.55 -23.50 9.45
CA ALA A 277 6.36 -22.80 10.70
C ALA A 277 7.68 -22.77 11.48
N ARG A 278 8.17 -21.57 11.78
CA ARG A 278 9.37 -21.38 12.62
C ARG A 278 9.09 -21.59 14.11
N ASP A 279 7.85 -21.38 14.53
CA ASP A 279 7.40 -21.49 15.91
C ASP A 279 5.98 -22.09 15.93
N ASP A 280 5.79 -23.07 16.80
CA ASP A 280 4.53 -23.75 17.00
C ASP A 280 3.43 -22.79 17.48
N ASP A 281 3.77 -21.77 18.26
CA ASP A 281 2.79 -20.79 18.76
C ASP A 281 2.16 -19.98 17.62
N TRP A 282 2.92 -19.74 16.55
CA TRP A 282 2.41 -19.03 15.39
C TRP A 282 1.42 -19.88 14.60
N ILE A 283 1.73 -21.15 14.35
CA ILE A 283 0.83 -22.03 13.61
C ILE A 283 -0.45 -22.32 14.41
N LEU A 284 -0.34 -22.42 15.74
CA LEU A 284 -1.48 -22.49 16.66
C LEU A 284 -2.45 -21.32 16.46
N LYS A 285 -1.92 -20.08 16.48
CA LYS A 285 -2.73 -18.86 16.30
C LYS A 285 -3.34 -18.78 14.89
N LEU A 286 -2.60 -19.17 13.86
CA LEU A 286 -3.11 -19.21 12.50
C LEU A 286 -4.27 -20.21 12.37
N ALA A 287 -4.12 -21.41 12.92
CA ALA A 287 -5.14 -22.45 12.87
C ALA A 287 -6.41 -22.03 13.61
N LEU A 288 -6.30 -21.40 14.79
CA LEU A 288 -7.46 -20.86 15.50
C LEU A 288 -8.15 -19.72 14.73
N ARG A 289 -7.37 -18.86 14.07
CA ARG A 289 -7.90 -17.76 13.24
C ARG A 289 -8.67 -18.27 12.03
N LEU A 290 -8.29 -19.42 11.47
CA LEU A 290 -9.00 -20.04 10.36
C LEU A 290 -10.40 -20.53 10.75
N GLY A 291 -10.63 -20.84 12.03
CA GLY A 291 -11.93 -21.32 12.49
C GLY A 291 -12.39 -22.56 11.71
N ASP A 292 -13.56 -22.50 11.11
CA ASP A 292 -14.14 -23.57 10.29
C ASP A 292 -13.65 -23.58 8.83
N THR A 293 -12.87 -22.58 8.43
CA THR A 293 -12.39 -22.40 7.04
C THR A 293 -11.07 -23.10 6.74
N GLY A 294 -10.44 -23.72 7.75
CA GLY A 294 -9.21 -24.48 7.55
C GLY A 294 -8.80 -25.33 8.73
N ARG A 295 -7.93 -26.31 8.48
CA ARG A 295 -7.40 -27.23 9.50
C ARG A 295 -5.95 -27.58 9.21
N VAL A 296 -5.17 -27.81 10.27
CA VAL A 296 -3.83 -28.42 10.16
C VAL A 296 -3.99 -29.92 9.96
N VAL A 297 -3.32 -30.47 8.96
CA VAL A 297 -3.33 -31.91 8.64
C VAL A 297 -2.03 -32.60 9.02
N SER A 298 -0.91 -31.91 8.89
CA SER A 298 0.42 -32.42 9.22
C SER A 298 1.29 -31.30 9.78
N PRO A 299 2.19 -31.56 10.76
CA PRO A 299 2.37 -32.83 11.45
C PRO A 299 1.23 -33.13 12.44
N PRO A 300 0.95 -34.42 12.75
CA PRO A 300 -0.11 -34.81 13.68
C PRO A 300 0.02 -34.18 15.07
N GLY A 301 1.25 -34.03 15.58
CA GLY A 301 1.49 -33.40 16.88
C GLY A 301 1.02 -31.94 16.91
N THR A 302 1.24 -31.20 15.83
CA THR A 302 0.78 -29.81 15.69
C THR A 302 -0.74 -29.74 15.57
N ALA A 303 -1.36 -30.64 14.81
CA ALA A 303 -2.82 -30.74 14.72
C ALA A 303 -3.46 -31.05 16.07
N GLU A 304 -2.85 -31.92 16.88
CA GLU A 304 -3.32 -32.27 18.21
C GLU A 304 -3.23 -31.09 19.18
N ARG A 305 -2.11 -30.35 19.17
CA ARG A 305 -1.95 -29.13 19.96
C ARG A 305 -2.97 -28.05 19.60
N VAL A 306 -3.26 -27.89 18.30
CA VAL A 306 -4.31 -26.96 17.83
C VAL A 306 -5.67 -27.35 18.40
N ARG A 307 -6.00 -28.64 18.41
CA ARG A 307 -7.24 -29.13 19.03
C ARG A 307 -7.29 -28.81 20.52
N GLU A 308 -6.23 -29.12 21.28
CA GLU A 308 -6.17 -28.85 22.72
C GLU A 308 -6.31 -27.35 23.05
N GLU A 309 -5.70 -26.48 22.25
CA GLU A 309 -5.83 -25.03 22.41
C GLU A 309 -7.25 -24.54 22.06
N ALA A 310 -7.85 -25.07 20.99
CA ALA A 310 -9.22 -24.75 20.62
C ALA A 310 -10.23 -25.17 21.70
N GLU A 311 -10.05 -26.35 22.31
CA GLU A 311 -10.86 -26.82 23.42
C GLU A 311 -10.69 -25.93 24.67
N ARG A 312 -9.45 -25.53 24.99
CA ARG A 312 -9.19 -24.57 26.08
C ARG A 312 -9.86 -23.22 25.84
N ALA A 313 -9.74 -22.69 24.63
CA ALA A 313 -10.38 -21.44 24.23
C ALA A 313 -11.91 -21.54 24.32
N LEU A 314 -12.50 -22.64 23.85
CA LEU A 314 -13.94 -22.90 23.96
C LEU A 314 -14.40 -23.01 25.43
N GLY A 315 -13.59 -23.61 26.29
CA GLY A 315 -13.83 -23.74 27.73
C GLY A 315 -14.05 -22.39 28.43
N LEU A 316 -13.40 -21.31 27.95
CA LEU A 316 -13.61 -19.95 28.48
C LEU A 316 -15.04 -19.42 28.24
N TYR A 317 -15.76 -19.97 27.27
CA TYR A 317 -17.14 -19.59 26.93
C TYR A 317 -18.18 -20.58 27.49
N ALA A 318 -17.75 -21.67 28.13
CA ALA A 318 -18.63 -22.71 28.67
C ALA A 318 -19.36 -22.28 29.95
N HIS A 319 -18.91 -21.21 30.61
CA HIS A 319 -19.63 -20.57 31.71
C HIS A 319 -20.20 -19.24 31.23
N ARG A 320 -21.46 -19.28 30.76
CA ARG A 320 -22.27 -18.07 30.70
C ARG A 320 -22.61 -17.63 32.12
N PRO A 321 -22.47 -16.34 32.47
CA PRO A 321 -23.12 -15.80 33.66
C PRO A 321 -24.65 -15.96 33.60
#